data_AF-A0A920E2N9-F1
#
_entry.id   AF-A0A920E2N9-F1
#
_cell.length_a   1.000
_cell.length_b   1.000
_cell.length_c   1.000
_cell.angle_alpha   90.00
_cell.angle_beta   90.00
_cell.angle_gamma   90.00
#
_symmetry.space_group_name_H-M   'P 1'
#
loop_
_entity.id
_entity.type
_entity.pdbx_description
1 polymer ?
#
loop_
_entity_poly.entity_id
_entity_poly.type
_entity_poly.pdbx_seq_one_letter_code
_entity_poly.pdbx_strand_id
1 'polypeptide(L)'
;MQIDQKTRKEQLMIAEQKAVELFDETINRGYVEPGISEKDLSVKIHDLAFEMFETKQHWHKRIVRAGKNTLQPYSKKPPNRIIEDDDILFLILGQYLSNGKQI
;
A
#
# COMPACT_ATOMS: atom_id res chain seq x y z
N MET A 1 2.32 -10.21 -26.47
CA MET A 1 3.50 -9.54 -27.04
C MET A 1 4.53 -9.40 -25.92
N GLN A 2 5.79 -9.78 -26.13
CA GLN A 2 6.83 -9.54 -25.13
C GLN A 2 7.03 -8.02 -25.03
N ILE A 3 6.92 -7.47 -23.82
CA ILE A 3 7.25 -6.06 -23.57
C ILE A 3 8.76 -5.92 -23.77
N ASP A 4 9.21 -4.95 -24.57
CA ASP A 4 10.63 -4.67 -24.67
C ASP A 4 11.17 -4.13 -23.32
N GLN A 5 12.48 -4.23 -23.13
CA GLN A 5 13.10 -3.90 -21.84
C GLN A 5 12.89 -2.44 -21.43
N LYS A 6 12.83 -1.51 -22.39
CA LYS A 6 12.64 -0.08 -22.12
C LYS A 6 11.22 0.17 -21.61
N THR A 7 10.22 -0.34 -22.32
CA THR A 7 8.82 -0.24 -21.88
C THR A 7 8.60 -0.91 -20.52
N ARG A 8 9.24 -2.06 -20.27
CA ARG A 8 9.16 -2.73 -18.95
C ARG A 8 9.74 -1.85 -17.84
N LYS A 9 10.89 -1.20 -18.08
CA LYS A 9 11.51 -0.29 -17.11
C LYS A 9 10.60 0.90 -16.82
N GLU A 10 10.05 1.52 -17.85
CA GLU A 10 9.15 2.67 -17.73
C GLU A 10 7.90 2.33 -16.90
N GLN A 11 7.32 1.15 -17.13
CA GLN A 11 6.20 0.67 -16.33
C GLN A 11 6.60 0.48 -14.85
N LEU A 12 7.74 -0.13 -14.56
CA LEU A 12 8.17 -0.29 -13.16
C LEU A 12 8.37 1.07 -12.46
N MET A 13 8.93 2.07 -13.16
CA MET A 13 9.06 3.43 -12.63
C MET A 13 7.68 4.07 -12.35
N ILE A 14 6.70 3.86 -13.25
CA ILE A 14 5.33 4.34 -13.03
C ILE A 14 4.70 3.65 -11.81
N ALA A 15 4.93 2.36 -11.61
CA ALA A 15 4.40 1.62 -10.47
C ALA A 15 5.00 2.12 -9.15
N GLU A 16 6.30 2.39 -9.13
CA GLU A 16 7.00 3.01 -8.01
C GLU A 16 6.43 4.40 -7.71
N GLN A 17 6.30 5.26 -8.72
CA GLN A 17 5.77 6.61 -8.57
C GLN A 17 4.35 6.61 -7.99
N LYS A 18 3.47 5.73 -8.48
CA LYS A 18 2.11 5.58 -7.92
C LYS A 18 2.10 5.09 -6.47
N ALA A 19 3.09 4.27 -6.07
CA ALA A 19 3.20 3.82 -4.68
C ALA A 19 3.63 4.97 -3.76
N VAL A 20 4.52 5.85 -4.22
CA VAL A 20 4.91 7.09 -3.52
C VAL A 20 3.71 8.04 -3.40
N GLU A 21 3.00 8.29 -4.51
CA GLU A 21 1.80 9.14 -4.49
C GLU A 21 0.71 8.62 -3.54
N LEU A 22 0.49 7.30 -3.51
CA LEU A 22 -0.44 6.68 -2.57
C LEU A 22 -0.01 6.90 -1.11
N PHE A 23 1.29 6.79 -0.83
CA PHE A 23 1.83 7.02 0.50
C PHE A 23 1.60 8.48 0.91
N ASP A 24 1.99 9.44 0.07
CA ASP A 24 1.83 10.86 0.35
C ASP A 24 0.36 11.23 0.56
N GLU A 25 -0.54 10.75 -0.30
CA GLU A 25 -1.96 11.03 -0.18
C GLU A 25 -2.59 10.39 1.07
N THR A 26 -2.10 9.21 1.49
CA THR A 26 -2.51 8.59 2.76
C THR A 26 -2.20 9.51 3.95
N ILE A 27 -1.04 10.17 3.94
CA ILE A 27 -0.66 11.13 4.98
C ILE A 27 -1.45 12.42 4.85
N ASN A 28 -1.59 12.98 3.64
CA ASN A 28 -2.29 14.24 3.39
C ASN A 28 -3.77 14.19 3.80
N ARG A 29 -4.42 13.03 3.65
CA ARG A 29 -5.80 12.81 4.11
C ARG A 29 -5.93 12.57 5.61
N GLY A 30 -4.82 12.55 6.36
CA GLY A 30 -4.80 12.32 7.80
C GLY A 30 -5.24 10.91 8.18
N TYR A 31 -5.04 9.91 7.31
CA TYR A 31 -5.48 8.54 7.63
C TYR A 31 -4.62 7.87 8.71
N VAL A 32 -3.38 8.33 8.88
CA VAL A 32 -2.46 7.86 9.92
C VAL A 32 -2.66 8.70 11.17
N GLU A 33 -3.58 8.27 12.02
CA GLU A 33 -3.92 8.92 13.29
C GLU A 33 -4.01 7.88 14.42
N PRO A 34 -3.69 8.24 15.68
CA PRO A 34 -3.92 7.36 16.81
C PRO A 34 -5.41 7.01 16.94
N GLY A 35 -5.70 5.76 17.33
CA GLY A 35 -7.07 5.27 17.51
C GLY A 35 -7.63 4.50 16.32
N ILE A 36 -7.03 4.59 15.13
CA ILE A 36 -7.38 3.69 14.01
C ILE A 36 -6.75 2.31 14.20
N SER A 37 -7.42 1.24 13.74
CA SER A 37 -6.81 -0.09 13.72
C SER A 37 -5.93 -0.31 12.48
N GLU A 38 -4.93 -1.17 12.59
CA GLU A 38 -4.07 -1.57 11.44
C GLU A 38 -4.92 -2.07 10.26
N LYS A 39 -5.95 -2.87 10.55
CA LYS A 39 -6.87 -3.40 9.54
C LYS A 39 -7.67 -2.28 8.88
N ASP A 40 -8.20 -1.33 9.64
CA ASP A 40 -9.03 -0.25 9.08
C ASP A 40 -8.20 0.72 8.27
N LEU A 41 -6.98 1.03 8.71
CA LEU A 41 -6.02 1.78 7.89
C LEU A 41 -5.67 1.04 6.60
N SER A 42 -5.48 -0.28 6.67
CA SER A 42 -5.25 -1.11 5.47
C SER A 42 -6.40 -1.07 4.48
N VAL A 43 -7.65 -0.97 4.95
CA VAL A 43 -8.85 -0.79 4.11
C VAL A 43 -8.87 0.62 3.52
N LYS A 44 -8.67 1.67 4.32
CA LYS A 44 -8.62 3.07 3.83
C LYS A 44 -7.60 3.27 2.72
N ILE A 45 -6.39 2.73 2.87
CA ILE A 45 -5.32 2.81 1.87
C ILE A 45 -5.69 2.04 0.59
N HIS A 46 -6.31 0.86 0.75
CA HIS A 46 -6.77 0.07 -0.39
C HIS A 46 -7.84 0.81 -1.20
N ASP A 47 -8.80 1.42 -0.53
CA ASP A 47 -9.89 2.14 -1.18
C ASP A 47 -9.37 3.42 -1.84
N LEU A 48 -8.40 4.10 -1.21
CA LEU A 48 -7.70 5.23 -1.81
C LEU A 48 -6.91 4.83 -3.07
N ALA A 49 -6.22 3.70 -3.06
CA ALA A 49 -5.52 3.21 -4.24
C ALA A 49 -6.47 2.93 -5.41
N PHE A 50 -7.68 2.43 -5.11
CA PHE A 50 -8.72 2.25 -6.11
C PHE A 50 -9.27 3.59 -6.61
N GLU A 51 -9.48 4.56 -5.72
CA GLU A 51 -9.91 5.92 -6.08
C GLU A 51 -8.91 6.62 -7.02
N MET A 52 -7.61 6.56 -6.68
CA MET A 52 -6.56 7.28 -7.42
C MET A 52 -6.19 6.64 -8.75
N PHE A 53 -6.26 5.30 -8.85
CA PHE A 53 -5.67 4.57 -9.97
C PHE A 53 -6.58 3.52 -10.60
N GLU A 54 -7.82 3.42 -10.14
CA GLU A 54 -8.85 2.48 -10.62
C GLU A 54 -8.37 1.01 -10.64
N THR A 55 -7.41 0.68 -9.77
CA THR A 55 -6.84 -0.66 -9.67
C THR A 55 -7.24 -1.31 -8.35
N LYS A 56 -7.89 -2.47 -8.43
CA LYS A 56 -8.16 -3.34 -7.27
C LYS A 56 -7.07 -4.39 -7.07
N GLN A 57 -6.15 -4.51 -8.03
CA GLN A 57 -5.14 -5.54 -8.05
C GLN A 57 -3.91 -5.12 -7.24
N HIS A 58 -3.49 -6.01 -6.36
CA HIS A 58 -2.29 -5.89 -5.54
C HIS A 58 -1.48 -7.18 -5.74
N TRP A 59 -0.18 -7.06 -5.96
CA TRP A 59 0.66 -8.21 -6.30
C TRP A 59 1.18 -8.96 -5.05
N HIS A 60 0.98 -8.40 -3.84
CA HIS A 60 1.36 -9.02 -2.58
C HIS A 60 0.34 -8.73 -1.47
N LYS A 61 0.53 -9.39 -0.33
CA LYS A 61 -0.26 -9.15 0.89
C LYS A 61 -0.10 -7.68 1.32
N ARG A 62 -1.21 -6.98 1.52
CA ARG A 62 -1.23 -5.66 2.15
C ARG A 62 -0.78 -5.77 3.61
N ILE A 63 0.20 -4.97 4.01
CA ILE A 63 0.72 -4.96 5.37
C ILE A 63 0.68 -3.54 5.89
N VAL A 64 -0.07 -3.37 6.97
CA VAL A 64 -0.04 -2.23 7.88
C VAL A 64 0.23 -2.81 9.26
N ARG A 65 1.30 -2.39 9.91
CA ARG A 65 1.70 -2.90 11.23
C ARG A 65 2.23 -1.77 12.11
N ALA A 66 1.77 -1.72 13.35
CA ALA A 66 2.13 -0.67 14.31
C ALA A 66 2.79 -1.24 15.57
N GLY A 67 3.71 -0.47 16.15
CA GLY A 67 4.36 -0.79 17.41
C GLY A 67 4.99 -2.18 17.40
N LYS A 68 4.64 -3.03 18.37
CA LYS A 68 5.18 -4.40 18.49
C LYS A 68 4.94 -5.29 17.27
N ASN A 69 3.93 -4.99 16.45
CA ASN A 69 3.64 -5.79 15.26
C ASN A 69 4.67 -5.55 14.13
N THR A 70 5.39 -4.43 14.16
CA THR A 70 6.47 -4.12 13.19
C THR A 70 7.61 -5.13 13.24
N LEU A 71 7.85 -5.75 14.40
CA LEU A 71 8.92 -6.74 14.61
C LEU A 71 8.57 -8.14 14.09
N GLN A 72 7.34 -8.36 13.63
CA GLN A 72 6.91 -9.68 13.16
C GLN A 72 7.45 -9.95 11.76
N PRO A 73 7.87 -11.18 11.42
CA PRO A 73 8.26 -11.50 10.06
C PRO A 73 7.05 -11.45 9.11
N TYR A 74 7.32 -11.28 7.81
CA TYR A 74 6.29 -11.11 6.77
C TYR A 74 5.22 -12.22 6.76
N SER A 75 5.64 -13.48 7.01
CA SER A 75 4.77 -14.66 7.02
C SER A 75 3.75 -14.69 8.16
N LYS A 76 3.96 -13.92 9.24
CA LYS A 76 3.08 -13.92 10.41
C LYS A 76 1.85 -13.03 10.21
N LYS A 77 0.78 -13.40 10.92
CA LYS A 77 -0.49 -12.66 11.01
C LYS A 77 -0.68 -12.24 12.47
N PRO A 78 -0.01 -11.16 12.93
CA PRO A 78 -0.22 -10.70 14.30
C PRO A 78 -1.67 -10.27 14.51
N PRO A 79 -2.14 -10.19 15.78
CA PRO A 79 -3.44 -9.64 16.11
C PRO A 79 -3.56 -8.20 15.61
N ASN A 80 -4.76 -7.84 15.13
CA ASN A 80 -5.09 -6.46 14.78
C ASN A 80 -4.90 -5.58 16.00
N ARG A 81 -4.17 -4.48 15.87
CA ARG A 81 -3.93 -3.53 16.95
C ARG A 81 -4.50 -2.15 16.60
N ILE A 82 -4.82 -1.38 17.63
CA ILE A 82 -5.02 0.06 17.52
C ILE A 82 -3.66 0.74 17.46
N ILE A 83 -3.51 1.71 16.57
CA ILE A 83 -2.31 2.54 16.43
C ILE A 83 -2.31 3.59 17.55
N GLU A 84 -1.17 3.76 18.22
CA GLU A 84 -0.95 4.73 19.29
C GLU A 84 -0.03 5.87 18.83
N ASP A 85 0.01 6.98 19.58
CA ASP A 85 0.67 8.25 19.22
C ASP A 85 2.18 8.11 18.89
N ASP A 86 2.88 7.23 19.60
CA ASP A 86 4.33 7.00 19.45
C ASP A 86 4.67 5.68 18.72
N ASP A 87 3.69 5.05 18.06
CA ASP A 87 3.95 3.82 17.34
C ASP A 87 4.79 4.05 16.09
N ILE A 88 5.81 3.22 15.90
CA ILE A 88 6.38 3.01 14.57
C ILE A 88 5.34 2.31 13.71
N LEU A 89 5.02 2.90 12.56
CA LEU A 89 4.12 2.32 11.56
C LEU A 89 4.92 1.78 10.36
N PHE A 90 4.65 0.54 10.00
CA PHE A 90 5.24 -0.13 8.86
C PHE A 90 4.17 -0.42 7.80
N LEU A 91 4.30 0.23 6.64
CA LEU A 91 3.43 0.08 5.48
C LEU A 91 4.19 -0.63 4.36
N ILE A 92 3.63 -1.70 3.81
CA ILE A 92 4.10 -2.27 2.53
C ILE A 92 3.06 -1.94 1.47
N LEU A 93 3.43 -1.05 0.56
CA LEU A 93 2.64 -0.64 -0.60
C LEU A 93 3.28 -1.16 -1.88
N GLY A 94 2.46 -1.53 -2.85
CA GLY A 94 2.93 -2.04 -4.12
C GLY A 94 1.83 -1.96 -5.16
N GLN A 95 2.07 -1.17 -6.20
CA GLN A 95 1.09 -0.96 -7.25
C GLN A 95 1.27 -1.96 -8.38
N TYR A 96 0.17 -2.59 -8.77
CA TYR A 96 0.13 -3.44 -9.96
C TYR A 96 -0.18 -2.59 -11.19
N LEU A 97 0.62 -2.75 -12.24
CA LEU A 97 0.32 -2.22 -13.57
C LEU A 97 0.03 -3.37 -14.51
N SER A 98 -1.17 -3.38 -15.11
CA SER A 98 -1.48 -4.26 -16.22
C SER A 98 -1.00 -3.66 -17.54
N ASN A 99 -0.61 -4.53 -18.47
CA ASN A 99 -0.42 -4.16 -19.86
C ASN A 99 -1.77 -4.03 -20.56
N GLY A 100 -2.32 -2.82 -20.59
CA GLY A 100 -3.36 -2.45 -21.53
C GLY A 100 -4.79 -2.85 -21.11
N LYS A 101 -5.65 -1.83 -21.18
CA LYS A 101 -7.10 -1.78 -20.96
C LYS A 101 -7.56 -2.23 -19.57
N GLN A 102 -7.75 -1.21 -18.71
CA GLN A 102 -8.93 -1.18 -17.86
C GLN A 102 -10.14 -1.48 -18.75
N ILE A 103 -10.81 -2.58 -18.44
CA ILE A 103 -12.17 -2.92 -18.86
C ILE A 103 -13.04 -2.84 -17.61
#